data_AF-A0A3M0P0B2-F1
#
_entry.id   AF-A0A3M0P0B2-F1
#
_cell.length_a   1.000
_cell.length_b   1.000
_cell.length_c   1.000
_cell.angle_alpha   90.00
_cell.angle_beta   90.00
_cell.angle_gamma   90.00
#
_symmetry.space_group_name_H-M   'P 1'
#
loop_
_entity.id
_entity.type
_entity.pdbx_description
1 polymer ?
#
loop_
_entity_poly.entity_id
_entity_poly.type
_entity_poly.pdbx_seq_one_letter_code
_entity_poly.pdbx_strand_id
1 'polypeptide(L)'
;MEAYQVTFTAEGLSCIKAQDLVFANTVIEAKAKFLDWKSIFAGEIECSDKNKIKIVRRPELDGCEILPKVAIAEKLVTECGWNWTFFNGGGDDVTPETFDKNEFEKAWARDEE
;
A
#
# COMPACT_ATOMS: atom_id res chain seq x y z
N MET A 1 -15.08 -6.37 2.14
CA MET A 1 -14.59 -5.84 3.43
C MET A 1 -14.37 -4.33 3.24
N GLU A 2 -14.34 -3.50 4.29
CA GLU A 2 -14.02 -2.07 4.09
C GLU A 2 -12.52 -1.88 3.92
N ALA A 3 -12.12 -0.94 3.07
CA ALA A 3 -10.73 -0.63 2.79
C ALA A 3 -10.27 0.62 3.54
N TYR A 4 -9.07 0.54 4.11
CA TYR A 4 -8.47 1.61 4.90
C TYR A 4 -7.05 1.87 4.43
N GLN A 5 -6.79 3.08 3.97
CA GLN A 5 -5.42 3.56 3.75
C GLN A 5 -4.77 3.83 5.09
N VAL A 6 -3.56 3.32 5.26
CA VAL A 6 -2.68 3.60 6.39
C VAL A 6 -1.54 4.48 5.91
N THR A 7 -1.23 5.53 6.66
CA THR A 7 -0.03 6.37 6.47
C THR A 7 0.75 6.39 7.75
N PHE A 8 2.04 6.09 7.68
CA PHE A 8 2.91 5.96 8.85
C PHE A 8 4.36 6.31 8.49
N THR A 9 5.20 6.42 9.52
CA THR A 9 6.65 6.58 9.37
C THR A 9 7.30 5.24 9.73
N ALA A 10 8.06 4.67 8.79
CA ALA A 10 8.81 3.45 9.03
C ALA A 10 10.02 3.73 9.96
N GLU A 11 10.44 2.74 10.72
CA GLU A 11 11.67 2.80 11.51
C GLU A 11 12.91 2.98 10.61
N GLY A 12 13.88 3.76 11.07
CA GLY A 12 15.08 4.12 10.29
C GLY A 12 14.87 5.16 9.17
N LEU A 13 13.61 5.52 8.84
CA LEU A 13 13.28 6.45 7.75
C LEU A 13 12.44 7.63 8.27
N SER A 14 12.96 8.35 9.27
CA SER A 14 12.24 9.39 10.03
C SER A 14 11.67 10.56 9.20
N CYS A 15 12.04 10.68 7.92
CA CYS A 15 11.52 11.66 6.98
C CYS A 15 10.60 11.09 5.88
N ILE A 16 10.46 9.76 5.76
CA ILE A 16 9.68 9.12 4.70
C ILE A 16 8.32 8.68 5.26
N LYS A 17 7.24 9.15 4.62
CA LYS A 17 5.89 8.66 4.87
C LYS A 17 5.65 7.47 3.96
N ALA A 18 5.44 6.31 4.54
CA ALA A 18 5.00 5.13 3.82
C ALA A 18 3.46 5.08 3.83
N GLN A 19 2.90 4.49 2.78
CA GLN A 19 1.47 4.26 2.63
C GLN A 19 1.23 2.77 2.41
N ASP A 20 0.11 2.29 2.93
CA ASP A 20 -0.30 0.90 2.82
C ASP A 20 -1.82 0.79 2.89
N LEU A 21 -2.35 -0.40 2.61
CA LEU A 21 -3.78 -0.68 2.57
C LEU A 21 -4.11 -1.83 3.54
N VAL A 22 -5.18 -1.67 4.31
CA VAL A 22 -5.70 -2.70 5.22
C VAL A 22 -7.19 -2.88 5.00
N PHE A 23 -7.62 -4.13 4.86
CA PHE A 23 -9.04 -4.48 4.81
C PHE A 23 -9.54 -4.90 6.20
N ALA A 24 -10.63 -4.29 6.67
CA ALA A 24 -11.24 -4.57 7.96
C ALA A 24 -12.75 -4.22 7.96
N ASN A 25 -13.50 -4.66 8.97
CA ASN A 25 -14.92 -4.26 9.10
C ASN A 25 -15.10 -2.93 9.85
N THR A 26 -14.05 -2.48 10.55
CA THR A 26 -14.06 -1.22 11.30
C THR A 26 -12.68 -0.58 11.32
N VAL A 27 -12.62 0.73 11.58
CA VAL A 27 -11.36 1.47 11.76
C VAL A 27 -10.52 0.95 12.93
N ILE A 28 -11.17 0.45 13.99
CA ILE A 28 -10.49 -0.13 15.17
C ILE A 28 -9.79 -1.42 14.75
N GLU A 29 -10.48 -2.28 14.02
CA GLU A 29 -9.93 -3.52 13.48
C GLU A 29 -8.80 -3.26 12.47
N ALA A 30 -8.94 -2.25 11.60
CA ALA A 30 -7.87 -1.85 10.68
C ALA A 30 -6.61 -1.42 11.43
N LYS A 31 -6.77 -0.62 12.51
CA LYS A 31 -5.64 -0.20 13.35
C LYS A 31 -4.96 -1.38 14.03
N ALA A 32 -5.73 -2.31 14.58
CA ALA A 32 -5.19 -3.51 15.21
C ALA A 32 -4.42 -4.38 14.20
N LYS A 33 -5.01 -4.65 13.03
CA LYS A 33 -4.37 -5.42 11.94
C LYS A 33 -3.04 -4.80 11.51
N PHE A 34 -3.01 -3.49 11.28
CA PHE A 34 -1.77 -2.81 10.90
C PHE A 34 -0.69 -2.88 11.99
N LEU A 35 -1.08 -2.67 13.26
CA LEU A 35 -0.16 -2.72 14.41
C LEU A 35 0.38 -4.13 14.71
N ASP A 36 -0.34 -5.17 14.26
CA ASP A 36 0.10 -6.56 14.27
C ASP A 36 0.87 -6.94 12.99
N TRP A 37 1.38 -5.94 12.26
CA TRP A 37 2.19 -6.10 11.05
C TRP A 37 1.51 -6.81 9.88
N LYS A 38 0.17 -6.78 9.81
CA LYS A 38 -0.60 -7.36 8.70
C LYS A 38 -0.85 -6.31 7.62
N SER A 39 0.24 -5.89 6.98
CA SER A 39 0.23 -5.07 5.77
C SER A 39 -0.12 -5.91 4.54
N ILE A 40 -0.70 -5.28 3.50
CA ILE A 40 -0.95 -5.97 2.22
C ILE A 40 0.32 -6.03 1.36
N PHE A 41 1.05 -4.92 1.30
CA PHE A 41 2.16 -4.75 0.38
C PHE A 41 3.52 -4.74 1.05
N ALA A 42 3.60 -4.28 2.29
CA ALA A 42 4.85 -4.30 3.01
C ALA A 42 5.03 -5.59 3.79
N GLY A 43 6.29 -6.01 3.96
CA GLY A 43 6.66 -7.05 4.92
C GLY A 43 6.45 -6.58 6.37
N GLU A 44 7.07 -7.26 7.33
CA GLU A 44 7.14 -6.79 8.73
C GLU A 44 7.79 -5.40 8.79
N ILE A 45 6.98 -4.35 8.68
CA ILE A 45 7.44 -2.97 8.85
C ILE A 45 7.52 -2.73 10.33
N GLU A 46 8.65 -2.32 10.89
CA GLU A 46 8.63 -1.73 12.23
C GLU A 46 8.24 -0.24 12.13
N CYS A 47 7.18 0.15 12.85
CA CYS A 47 6.74 1.54 12.96
C CYS A 47 7.41 2.20 14.18
N SER A 48 8.26 3.19 13.91
CA SER A 48 9.00 3.93 14.93
C SER A 48 8.12 4.74 15.89
N ASP A 49 6.90 5.12 15.47
CA ASP A 49 5.97 5.89 16.30
C ASP A 49 4.50 5.52 16.00
N LYS A 50 3.95 4.61 16.82
CA LYS A 50 2.55 4.17 16.73
C LYS A 50 1.53 5.31 16.87
N ASN A 51 1.91 6.47 17.40
CA ASN A 51 1.03 7.63 17.54
C ASN A 51 0.93 8.45 16.25
N LYS A 52 1.82 8.22 15.26
CA LYS A 52 1.81 8.90 13.96
C LYS A 52 1.11 8.12 12.85
N ILE A 53 0.47 7.00 13.19
CA ILE A 53 -0.31 6.22 12.24
C ILE A 53 -1.64 6.95 11.98
N LYS A 54 -1.87 7.29 10.71
CA LYS A 54 -3.14 7.83 10.23
C LYS A 54 -3.86 6.76 9.43
N ILE A 55 -5.13 6.53 9.73
CA ILE A 55 -5.98 5.57 9.02
C ILE A 55 -7.16 6.33 8.42
N VAL A 56 -7.40 6.15 7.12
CA VAL A 56 -8.46 6.83 6.36
C VAL A 56 -9.21 5.80 5.54
N ARG A 57 -10.55 5.79 5.63
CA ARG A 57 -11.38 4.89 4.82
C ARG A 57 -11.27 5.25 3.34
N ARG A 58 -11.22 4.23 2.47
CA ARG A 58 -11.19 4.32 1.00
C ARG A 58 -12.34 3.51 0.40
N PRO A 59 -13.59 4.04 0.42
CA PRO A 59 -14.75 3.30 -0.09
C PRO A 59 -14.59 2.81 -1.52
N GLU A 60 -13.82 3.53 -2.34
CA GLU A 60 -13.49 3.17 -3.73
C GLU A 60 -12.74 1.83 -3.86
N LEU A 61 -12.14 1.35 -2.79
CA LEU A 61 -11.41 0.07 -2.74
C LEU A 61 -12.15 -1.02 -1.94
N ASP A 62 -13.37 -0.75 -1.46
CA ASP A 62 -14.16 -1.74 -0.72
C ASP A 62 -14.37 -2.98 -1.61
N GLY A 63 -14.15 -4.18 -1.05
CA GLY A 63 -14.29 -5.44 -1.79
C GLY A 63 -13.07 -5.84 -2.64
N CYS A 64 -12.02 -5.02 -2.71
CA CYS A 64 -10.82 -5.36 -3.47
C CYS A 64 -9.94 -6.44 -2.82
N GLU A 65 -10.24 -6.88 -1.59
CA GLU A 65 -9.46 -7.91 -0.89
C GLU A 65 -9.44 -9.28 -1.59
N ILE A 66 -10.39 -9.51 -2.50
CA ILE A 66 -10.50 -10.75 -3.29
C ILE A 66 -9.62 -10.71 -4.55
N LEU A 67 -9.10 -9.54 -4.89
CA LEU A 67 -8.28 -9.36 -6.09
C LEU A 67 -6.82 -9.77 -5.83
N PRO A 68 -6.08 -10.17 -6.88
CA PRO A 68 -4.63 -10.34 -6.78
C PRO A 68 -3.93 -9.04 -6.37
N LYS A 69 -2.79 -9.13 -5.66
CA LYS A 69 -2.04 -7.96 -5.17
C LYS A 69 -1.71 -6.95 -6.27
N VAL A 70 -1.24 -7.42 -7.42
CA VAL A 70 -0.92 -6.58 -8.58
C VAL A 70 -2.13 -5.76 -9.05
N ALA A 71 -3.34 -6.35 -9.04
CA ALA A 71 -4.56 -5.66 -9.45
C ALA A 71 -5.01 -4.62 -8.41
N ILE A 72 -4.78 -4.88 -7.12
CA ILE A 72 -5.00 -3.90 -6.06
C ILE A 72 -4.02 -2.73 -6.24
N ALA A 73 -2.74 -3.00 -6.49
CA ALA A 73 -1.74 -1.96 -6.72
C ALA A 73 -2.03 -1.11 -7.96
N GLU A 74 -2.46 -1.71 -9.07
CA GLU A 74 -2.94 -1.00 -10.27
C GLU A 74 -4.08 -0.02 -9.93
N LYS A 75 -5.09 -0.47 -9.17
CA LYS A 75 -6.18 0.40 -8.71
C LYS A 75 -5.70 1.53 -7.81
N LEU A 76 -4.76 1.26 -6.92
CA LEU A 76 -4.20 2.29 -6.04
C LEU A 76 -3.51 3.40 -6.82
N VAL A 77 -2.73 3.04 -7.84
CA VAL A 77 -2.09 4.02 -8.72
C VAL A 77 -3.15 4.77 -9.53
N THR A 78 -4.00 4.06 -10.26
CA THR A 78 -4.90 4.66 -11.26
C THR A 78 -6.12 5.37 -10.66
N GLU A 79 -6.70 4.86 -9.57
CA GLU A 79 -7.95 5.37 -8.98
C GLU A 79 -7.71 6.19 -7.72
N CYS A 80 -6.65 5.88 -6.95
CA CYS A 80 -6.36 6.57 -5.69
C CYS A 80 -5.21 7.57 -5.76
N GLY A 81 -4.54 7.67 -6.91
CA GLY A 81 -3.45 8.63 -7.12
C GLY A 81 -2.15 8.24 -6.41
N TRP A 82 -1.93 6.95 -6.15
CA TRP A 82 -0.75 6.51 -5.41
C TRP A 82 0.46 6.46 -6.32
N ASN A 83 1.59 6.91 -5.81
CA ASN A 83 2.88 6.70 -6.44
C ASN A 83 3.44 5.37 -5.93
N TRP A 84 3.88 4.53 -6.86
CA TRP A 84 4.43 3.22 -6.57
C TRP A 84 5.89 3.15 -7.00
N THR A 85 6.78 2.69 -6.11
CA THR A 85 8.21 2.55 -6.40
C THR A 85 8.58 1.07 -6.33
N PHE A 86 9.20 0.55 -7.38
CA PHE A 86 9.77 -0.81 -7.39
C PHE A 86 11.23 -0.76 -6.94
N PHE A 87 11.63 -1.65 -6.03
CA PHE A 87 12.99 -1.67 -5.47
C PHE A 87 13.96 -2.43 -6.37
N ASN A 88 13.52 -3.53 -6.96
CA ASN A 88 14.33 -4.38 -7.85
C ASN A 88 14.05 -4.09 -9.35
N GLY A 89 13.02 -3.29 -9.65
CA GLY A 89 12.53 -3.02 -11.00
C GLY A 89 13.19 -1.87 -11.77
N GLY A 90 14.12 -1.13 -11.16
CA GLY A 90 14.80 0.03 -11.78
C GLY A 90 14.64 1.36 -11.04
N GLY A 91 13.88 1.40 -9.94
CA GLY A 91 13.77 2.59 -9.08
C GLY A 91 12.92 3.73 -9.64
N ASP A 92 12.24 3.53 -10.77
CA ASP A 92 11.33 4.53 -11.32
C ASP A 92 9.98 4.52 -10.59
N ASP A 93 9.54 5.71 -10.19
CA ASP A 93 8.21 5.92 -9.60
C ASP A 93 7.14 5.79 -10.69
N VAL A 94 6.20 4.86 -10.50
CA VAL A 94 4.98 4.77 -11.28
C VAL A 94 3.95 5.70 -10.67
N THR A 95 3.52 6.67 -11.46
CA THR A 95 2.50 7.67 -11.10
C THR A 95 1.25 7.42 -11.94
N PRO A 96 0.08 7.98 -11.55
CA PRO A 96 -1.13 7.87 -12.36
C PRO A 96 -0.94 8.34 -13.80
N GLU A 97 -0.10 9.37 -14.00
CA GLU A 97 0.18 9.98 -15.30
C GLU A 97 1.11 9.12 -16.17
N THR A 98 1.97 8.31 -15.54
CA THR A 98 2.96 7.46 -16.22
C THR A 98 2.56 5.99 -16.25
N PHE A 99 1.34 5.66 -15.80
CA PHE A 99 0.89 4.28 -15.66
C PHE A 99 0.71 3.59 -17.01
N ASP A 100 1.52 2.57 -17.25
CA ASP A 100 1.31 1.57 -18.30
C ASP A 100 1.17 0.18 -17.65
N LYS A 101 0.05 -0.49 -17.93
CA LYS A 101 -0.28 -1.79 -17.32
C LYS A 101 0.75 -2.87 -17.63
N ASN A 102 1.21 -2.95 -18.88
CA ASN A 102 2.11 -4.02 -19.30
C ASN A 102 3.50 -3.84 -18.66
N GLU A 103 3.98 -2.61 -18.60
CA GLU A 103 5.26 -2.31 -17.96
C GLU A 103 5.17 -2.46 -16.43
N PHE A 104 4.03 -2.11 -15.83
CA PHE A 104 3.77 -2.32 -14.41
C PHE A 104 3.78 -3.80 -14.02
N GLU A 105 3.04 -4.65 -14.76
CA GLU A 105 2.99 -6.10 -14.49
C GLU A 105 4.37 -6.77 -14.67
N LYS A 106 5.16 -6.34 -15.67
CA LYS A 106 6.55 -6.81 -15.84
C LYS A 106 7.45 -6.37 -14.68
N ALA A 107 7.33 -5.12 -14.23
CA ALA A 107 8.10 -4.61 -13.11
C ALA A 107 7.74 -5.35 -11.81
N TRP A 108 6.45 -5.62 -11.58
CA TRP A 108 5.94 -6.40 -10.46
C TRP A 108 6.55 -7.80 -10.41
N ALA A 109 6.51 -8.53 -11.52
CA ALA A 109 7.05 -9.89 -11.58
C ALA A 109 8.55 -9.96 -11.24
N ARG A 110 9.33 -8.93 -11.60
CA ARG A 110 10.76 -8.84 -11.27
C ARG A 110 11.03 -8.48 -9.82
N ASP A 111 10.10 -7.79 -9.16
CA ASP A 111 10.24 -7.38 -7.75
C ASP A 111 9.90 -8.53 -6.78
N GLU A 112 9.06 -9.48 -7.22
CA GLU A 112 8.73 -10.70 -6.47
C GLU A 112 9.75 -11.85 -6.62
N GLU A 113 10.75 -11.73 -7.53
CA GLU A 113 11.88 -12.67 -7.70
C GLU A 113 13.02 -12.41 -6.70
#